data_AF-A0A7U9X0Q7-F1
#
_entry.id   AF-A0A7U9X0Q7-F1
#
_cell.length_a   1.000
_cell.length_b   1.000
_cell.length_c   1.000
_cell.angle_alpha   90.00
_cell.angle_beta   90.00
_cell.angle_gamma   90.00
#
_symmetry.space_group_name_H-M   'P 1'
#
loop_
_entity.id
_entity.type
_entity.pdbx_description
1 polymer ?
#
loop_
_entity_poly.entity_id
_entity_poly.type
_entity_poly.pdbx_seq_one_letter_code
_entity_poly.pdbx_strand_id
1 'polypeptide(L)'
;MGNNYQNLQYTDDEKSTVYVKAIIKAVDMTHQVAEKSKIKSRKAREAAETKNKEFMWNTLQEYLHNYKDFINTTNTMHICNVGMDFYNQVTVTEIERQLKMMIGVIYDYEAKHCLHNETIKQCLKKLLKTSGVFTDKEIEILLL
;
A
#
# COMPACT_ATOMS: atom_id res chain seq x y z
N MET A 1 6.92 16.93 -22.88
CA MET A 1 5.92 16.15 -22.14
C MET A 1 6.19 16.40 -20.67
N GLY A 2 5.28 17.03 -19.93
CA GLY A 2 5.50 17.29 -18.51
C GLY A 2 5.64 15.94 -17.79
N ASN A 3 6.71 15.76 -17.02
CA ASN A 3 6.80 14.64 -16.09
C ASN A 3 5.67 14.82 -15.06
N ASN A 4 4.53 14.19 -15.31
CA ASN A 4 3.43 14.13 -14.35
C ASN A 4 3.80 13.08 -13.33
N TYR A 5 4.44 13.50 -12.25
CA TYR A 5 4.69 12.64 -11.13
C TYR A 5 3.39 12.34 -10.39
N GLN A 6 3.43 11.32 -9.54
CA GLN A 6 2.30 10.82 -8.79
C GLN A 6 2.65 10.79 -7.30
N ASN A 7 1.69 11.12 -6.48
CA ASN A 7 1.78 11.05 -5.03
C ASN A 7 0.62 10.22 -4.47
N LEU A 8 0.90 9.40 -3.47
CA LEU A 8 -0.13 8.68 -2.73
C LEU A 8 -0.70 9.60 -1.64
N GLN A 9 -2.00 9.83 -1.69
CA GLN A 9 -2.74 10.54 -0.64
C GLN A 9 -3.57 9.54 0.17
N TYR A 10 -3.72 9.83 1.45
CA TYR A 10 -4.40 8.98 2.42
C TYR A 10 -5.68 9.65 2.86
N THR A 11 -6.78 8.91 2.86
CA THR A 11 -8.07 9.44 3.33
C THR A 11 -8.06 9.68 4.84
N ASP A 12 -7.38 8.80 5.57
CA ASP A 12 -7.14 8.87 7.01
C ASP A 12 -5.80 8.18 7.29
N ASP A 13 -4.83 8.93 7.81
CA ASP A 13 -3.43 8.47 7.95
C ASP A 13 -3.29 7.31 8.94
N GLU A 14 -4.01 7.38 10.06
CA GLU A 14 -4.01 6.35 11.09
C GLU A 14 -4.64 5.06 10.54
N LYS A 15 -5.84 5.18 9.95
CA LYS A 15 -6.53 4.04 9.35
C LYS A 15 -5.71 3.40 8.25
N SER A 16 -5.13 4.19 7.35
CA SER A 16 -4.32 3.67 6.24
C SER A 16 -3.12 2.88 6.78
N THR A 17 -2.44 3.43 7.78
CA THR A 17 -1.30 2.76 8.42
C THR A 17 -1.70 1.46 9.11
N VAL A 18 -2.81 1.46 9.85
CA VAL A 18 -3.32 0.25 10.53
C VAL A 18 -3.76 -0.80 9.52
N TYR A 19 -4.45 -0.40 8.45
CA TYR A 19 -4.87 -1.28 7.38
C TYR A 19 -3.68 -1.99 6.73
N VAL A 20 -2.64 -1.22 6.33
CA VAL A 20 -1.43 -1.76 5.71
C VAL A 20 -0.73 -2.77 6.61
N LYS A 21 -0.60 -2.46 7.91
CA LYS A 21 -0.02 -3.41 8.88
C LYS A 21 -0.86 -4.68 9.01
N ALA A 22 -2.19 -4.54 9.03
CA ALA A 22 -3.11 -5.66 9.19
C ALA A 22 -3.14 -6.58 7.97
N ILE A 23 -3.17 -6.04 6.74
CA ILE A 23 -3.18 -6.86 5.51
C ILE A 23 -1.85 -7.61 5.33
N ILE A 24 -0.72 -6.97 5.62
CA ILE A 24 0.58 -7.64 5.58
C ILE A 24 0.59 -8.84 6.52
N LYS A 25 0.16 -8.64 7.77
CA LYS A 25 0.08 -9.70 8.77
C LYS A 25 -0.89 -10.81 8.38
N ALA A 26 -2.06 -10.47 7.83
CA ALA A 26 -3.05 -11.45 7.40
C ALA A 26 -2.52 -12.33 6.25
N VAL A 27 -1.87 -11.71 5.26
CA VAL A 27 -1.26 -12.41 4.11
C VAL A 27 -0.06 -13.25 4.54
N ASP A 28 0.78 -12.78 5.45
CA ASP A 28 1.96 -13.52 5.93
C ASP A 28 1.57 -14.83 6.65
N MET A 29 0.33 -14.96 7.13
CA MET A 29 -0.22 -16.22 7.64
C MET A 29 -0.57 -17.23 6.54
N THR A 30 -0.52 -16.83 5.27
CA THR A 30 -0.80 -17.66 4.09
C THR A 30 0.45 -17.83 3.23
N HIS A 31 1.21 -18.91 3.45
CA HIS A 31 2.58 -19.07 2.93
C HIS A 31 2.73 -18.76 1.42
N GLN A 32 1.86 -19.29 0.55
CA GLN A 32 2.00 -19.08 -0.90
C GLN A 32 1.76 -17.62 -1.33
N VAL A 33 0.76 -16.95 -0.74
CA VAL A 33 0.43 -15.56 -1.07
C VAL A 33 1.50 -14.62 -0.48
N ALA A 34 2.02 -14.95 0.71
CA ALA A 34 3.11 -14.24 1.34
C ALA A 34 4.36 -14.22 0.46
N GLU A 35 4.81 -15.36 -0.05
CA GLU A 35 6.01 -15.42 -0.91
C GLU A 35 5.85 -14.62 -2.19
N LYS A 36 4.69 -14.75 -2.86
CA LYS A 36 4.40 -13.96 -4.07
C LYS A 36 4.39 -12.46 -3.79
N SER A 37 3.77 -12.05 -2.69
CA SER A 37 3.71 -10.65 -2.26
C SER A 37 5.10 -10.11 -1.95
N LYS A 38 5.93 -10.88 -1.24
CA LYS A 38 7.32 -10.50 -0.93
C LYS A 38 8.17 -10.32 -2.16
N ILE A 39 8.06 -11.21 -3.16
CA ILE A 39 8.79 -11.10 -4.42
C ILE A 39 8.38 -9.81 -5.14
N LYS A 40 7.07 -9.57 -5.28
CA LYS A 40 6.55 -8.39 -5.98
C LYS A 40 6.83 -7.07 -5.28
N SER A 41 6.95 -7.08 -3.96
CA SER A 41 7.26 -5.89 -3.17
C SER A 41 8.76 -5.72 -2.87
N ARG A 42 9.63 -6.61 -3.38
CA ARG A 42 11.06 -6.64 -3.05
C ARG A 42 11.75 -5.33 -3.41
N LYS A 43 11.55 -4.84 -4.63
CA LYS A 43 12.16 -3.58 -5.11
C LYS A 43 11.71 -2.37 -4.28
N ALA A 44 10.44 -2.31 -3.86
CA ALA A 44 9.95 -1.27 -2.97
C ALA A 44 10.65 -1.28 -1.60
N ARG A 45 10.91 -2.46 -1.03
CA ARG A 45 11.66 -2.61 0.24
C ARG A 45 13.11 -2.16 0.08
N GLU A 46 13.79 -2.68 -0.94
CA GLU A 46 15.18 -2.34 -1.22
C GLU A 46 15.32 -0.82 -1.43
N ALA A 47 14.41 -0.20 -2.19
CA ALA A 47 14.38 1.24 -2.38
C ALA A 47 14.23 2.01 -1.06
N ALA A 48 13.29 1.62 -0.19
CA ALA A 48 13.05 2.26 1.10
C ALA A 48 14.28 2.23 2.04
N GLU A 49 15.16 1.23 1.88
CA GLU A 49 16.39 1.07 2.64
C GLU A 49 17.55 1.94 2.11
N THR A 50 17.60 2.22 0.80
CA THR A 50 18.72 2.95 0.18
C THR A 50 18.93 4.38 0.67
N LYS A 51 17.85 5.05 1.13
CA LYS A 51 17.80 6.50 1.40
C LYS A 51 18.19 7.39 0.21
N ASN A 52 18.32 6.84 -0.99
CA ASN A 52 18.57 7.60 -2.20
C ASN A 52 17.23 8.15 -2.73
N LYS A 53 17.02 9.47 -2.58
CA LYS A 53 15.76 10.15 -2.94
C LYS A 53 15.32 9.86 -4.38
N GLU A 54 16.24 9.91 -5.34
CA GLU A 54 15.94 9.67 -6.76
C GLU A 54 15.53 8.22 -7.01
N PHE A 55 16.31 7.26 -6.50
CA PHE A 55 16.00 5.84 -6.67
C PHE A 55 14.67 5.45 -6.00
N MET A 56 14.42 5.98 -4.80
CA MET A 56 13.17 5.80 -4.07
C MET A 56 11.98 6.39 -4.83
N TRP A 57 12.13 7.61 -5.34
CA TRP A 57 11.09 8.28 -6.10
C TRP A 57 10.76 7.51 -7.38
N ASN A 58 11.77 7.16 -8.18
CA ASN A 58 11.57 6.44 -9.43
C ASN A 58 10.90 5.08 -9.19
N THR A 59 11.32 4.37 -8.13
CA THR A 59 10.66 3.13 -7.72
C THR A 59 9.21 3.36 -7.33
N LEU A 60 8.93 4.40 -6.53
CA LEU A 60 7.55 4.75 -6.15
C LEU A 60 6.68 5.04 -7.38
N GLN A 61 7.18 5.84 -8.33
CA GLN A 61 6.45 6.17 -9.57
C GLN A 61 6.09 4.92 -10.38
N GLU A 62 7.02 3.97 -10.50
CA GLU A 62 6.78 2.70 -11.19
C GLU A 62 5.66 1.89 -10.52
N TYR A 63 5.67 1.81 -9.19
CA TYR A 63 4.61 1.10 -8.45
C TYR A 63 3.26 1.83 -8.53
N LEU A 64 3.23 3.15 -8.39
CA LEU A 64 1.99 3.94 -8.52
C LEU A 64 1.39 3.79 -9.91
N HIS A 65 2.22 3.74 -10.95
CA HIS A 65 1.77 3.46 -12.31
C HIS A 65 1.19 2.05 -12.45
N ASN A 66 1.93 1.02 -11.99
CA ASN A 66 1.55 -0.38 -12.16
C ASN A 66 0.30 -0.79 -11.37
N TYR A 67 0.05 -0.15 -10.22
CA TYR A 67 -1.08 -0.48 -9.34
C TYR A 67 -2.18 0.61 -9.35
N LYS A 68 -2.12 1.55 -10.30
CA LYS A 68 -3.01 2.72 -10.35
C LYS A 68 -4.48 2.35 -10.28
N ASP A 69 -4.90 1.42 -11.13
CA ASP A 69 -6.31 1.03 -11.23
C ASP A 69 -6.79 0.40 -9.94
N PHE A 70 -5.97 -0.46 -9.32
CA PHE A 70 -6.28 -1.08 -8.04
C PHE A 70 -6.36 -0.04 -6.91
N ILE A 71 -5.40 0.87 -6.80
CA ILE A 71 -5.38 1.90 -5.76
C ILE A 71 -6.66 2.74 -5.81
N ASN A 72 -7.11 3.11 -7.02
CA ASN A 72 -8.33 3.89 -7.19
C ASN A 72 -9.62 3.13 -6.82
N THR A 73 -9.56 1.80 -6.64
CA THR A 73 -10.68 1.02 -6.09
C THR A 73 -10.65 0.92 -4.56
N THR A 74 -9.54 1.31 -3.93
CA THR A 74 -9.41 1.27 -2.47
C THR A 74 -10.02 2.53 -1.85
N ASN A 75 -10.69 2.38 -0.70
CA ASN A 75 -11.28 3.51 0.03
C ASN A 75 -10.31 4.17 1.03
N THR A 76 -9.05 3.73 1.09
CA THR A 76 -8.06 4.21 2.06
C THR A 76 -7.03 5.14 1.44
N MET A 77 -6.80 5.04 0.13
CA MET A 77 -5.75 5.77 -0.56
C MET A 77 -6.16 6.12 -1.99
N HIS A 78 -5.63 7.23 -2.50
CA HIS A 78 -5.82 7.63 -3.89
C HIS A 78 -4.56 8.25 -4.47
N ILE A 79 -4.43 8.21 -5.80
CA ILE A 79 -3.30 8.80 -6.51
C ILE A 79 -3.66 10.21 -6.95
N CYS A 80 -2.76 11.16 -6.67
CA CYS A 80 -2.81 12.51 -7.21
C CYS A 80 -1.61 12.77 -8.13
N ASN A 81 -1.85 13.51 -9.21
CA ASN A 81 -0.76 14.01 -10.05
C ASN A 81 -0.09 15.22 -9.36
N VAL A 82 1.23 15.25 -9.37
CA VAL A 82 2.05 16.30 -8.78
C VAL A 82 3.15 16.73 -9.75
N GLY A 83 3.59 17.98 -9.62
CA GLY A 83 4.63 18.58 -10.45
C GLY A 83 6.03 18.41 -9.87
N MET A 84 7.02 18.94 -10.59
CA MET A 84 8.43 18.93 -10.18
C MET A 84 8.67 19.64 -8.83
N ASP A 85 7.89 20.70 -8.53
CA ASP A 85 8.01 21.43 -7.27
C ASP A 85 7.73 20.54 -6.05
N PHE A 86 6.77 19.61 -6.19
CA PHE A 86 6.49 18.62 -5.14
C PHE A 86 7.68 17.69 -4.95
N TYR A 87 8.28 17.18 -6.03
CA TYR A 87 9.48 16.34 -5.95
C TYR A 87 10.64 17.07 -5.26
N ASN A 88 10.82 18.36 -5.53
CA ASN A 88 11.88 19.14 -4.89
C ASN A 88 11.65 19.27 -3.37
N GLN A 89 10.39 19.39 -2.93
CA GLN A 89 10.03 19.62 -1.52
C GLN A 89 9.85 18.33 -0.71
N VAL A 90 9.41 17.23 -1.33
CA VAL A 90 9.12 15.98 -0.62
C VAL A 90 10.38 15.40 0.02
N THR A 91 10.25 14.95 1.27
CA THR A 91 11.39 14.42 2.03
C THR A 91 11.63 12.95 1.72
N VAL A 92 12.86 12.46 1.96
CA VAL A 92 13.17 11.03 1.86
C VAL A 92 12.26 10.21 2.77
N THR A 93 11.98 10.70 3.98
CA THR A 93 11.08 10.04 4.94
C THR A 93 9.66 9.91 4.40
N GLU A 94 9.16 10.92 3.70
CA GLU A 94 7.82 10.87 3.12
C GLU A 94 7.75 9.90 1.93
N ILE A 95 8.79 9.85 1.08
CA ILE A 95 8.86 8.85 0.00
C ILE A 95 8.97 7.44 0.59
N GLU A 96 9.78 7.25 1.65
CA GLU A 96 9.90 5.97 2.35
C GLU A 96 8.54 5.50 2.88
N ARG A 97 7.78 6.42 3.48
CA ARG A 97 6.44 6.14 3.96
C ARG A 97 5.53 5.70 2.83
N GLN A 98 5.53 6.41 1.69
CA GLN A 98 4.75 6.02 0.52
C GLN A 98 5.16 4.66 -0.04
N LEU A 99 6.46 4.35 -0.09
CA LEU A 99 6.95 3.01 -0.48
C LEU A 99 6.43 1.92 0.47
N LYS A 100 6.44 2.16 1.79
CA LYS A 100 5.88 1.22 2.78
C LYS A 100 4.37 1.01 2.59
N MET A 101 3.64 2.07 2.25
CA MET A 101 2.22 1.97 1.94
C MET A 101 1.98 1.19 0.65
N MET A 102 2.81 1.40 -0.37
CA MET A 102 2.77 0.60 -1.60
C MET A 102 3.05 -0.88 -1.37
N ILE A 103 3.91 -1.25 -0.43
CA ILE A 103 4.07 -2.65 -0.02
C ILE A 103 2.73 -3.22 0.47
N GLY A 104 2.00 -2.47 1.30
CA GLY A 104 0.65 -2.86 1.74
C GLY A 104 -0.34 -3.02 0.58
N VAL A 105 -0.32 -2.11 -0.38
CA VAL A 105 -1.17 -2.18 -1.60
C VAL A 105 -0.88 -3.46 -2.39
N ILE A 106 0.39 -3.83 -2.56
CA ILE A 106 0.77 -5.07 -3.28
C ILE A 106 0.22 -6.29 -2.54
N TYR A 107 0.34 -6.31 -1.21
CA TYR A 107 -0.18 -7.39 -0.38
C TYR A 107 -1.70 -7.50 -0.47
N ASP A 108 -2.42 -6.38 -0.45
CA ASP A 108 -3.88 -6.36 -0.63
C ASP A 108 -4.29 -6.84 -2.03
N TYR A 109 -3.59 -6.35 -3.06
CA TYR A 109 -3.81 -6.80 -4.44
C TYR A 109 -3.65 -8.32 -4.56
N GLU A 110 -2.57 -8.90 -4.04
CA GLU A 110 -2.34 -10.33 -4.10
C GLU A 110 -3.34 -11.13 -3.27
N ALA A 111 -3.78 -10.60 -2.11
CA ALA A 111 -4.82 -11.22 -1.29
C ALA A 111 -6.15 -11.30 -2.05
N LYS A 112 -6.60 -10.20 -2.67
CA LYS A 112 -7.88 -10.16 -3.40
C LYS A 112 -7.90 -11.05 -4.64
N HIS A 113 -6.74 -11.34 -5.22
CA HIS A 113 -6.60 -12.17 -6.44
C HIS A 113 -6.12 -13.60 -6.18
N CYS A 114 -6.15 -14.08 -4.93
CA CYS A 114 -5.76 -15.45 -4.60
C CYS A 114 -6.96 -16.35 -4.27
N LEU A 115 -6.76 -17.67 -4.33
CA LEU A 115 -7.76 -18.67 -3.96
C LEU A 115 -8.10 -18.67 -2.46
N HIS A 116 -7.19 -18.14 -1.62
CA HIS A 116 -7.34 -18.09 -0.16
C HIS A 116 -7.93 -16.75 0.34
N ASN A 117 -8.51 -15.95 -0.57
CA ASN A 117 -9.00 -14.59 -0.28
C ASN A 117 -9.93 -14.58 0.96
N GLU A 118 -10.87 -15.53 1.06
CA GLU A 118 -11.82 -15.57 2.18
C GLU A 118 -11.13 -15.80 3.54
N THR A 119 -10.14 -16.69 3.60
CA THR A 119 -9.34 -16.92 4.82
C THR A 119 -8.57 -15.66 5.21
N ILE A 120 -7.99 -14.96 4.22
CA ILE A 120 -7.27 -13.71 4.45
C ILE A 120 -8.25 -12.61 4.93
N LYS A 121 -9.44 -12.50 4.32
CA LYS A 121 -10.50 -11.56 4.72
C LYS A 121 -10.93 -11.79 6.18
N GLN A 122 -11.12 -13.04 6.59
CA GLN A 122 -11.47 -13.36 7.98
C GLN A 122 -10.36 -12.98 8.96
N CYS A 123 -9.10 -13.27 8.62
CA CYS A 123 -7.96 -12.88 9.44
C CYS A 123 -7.82 -11.35 9.53
N LEU A 124 -7.91 -10.66 8.39
CA LEU A 124 -7.89 -9.19 8.31
C LEU A 124 -9.02 -8.59 9.14
N LYS A 125 -10.26 -9.10 9.01
CA LYS A 125 -11.42 -8.66 9.82
C LYS A 125 -11.12 -8.70 11.31
N LYS A 126 -10.53 -9.79 11.79
CA LYS A 126 -10.16 -9.94 13.21
C LYS A 126 -9.10 -8.90 13.62
N LEU A 127 -8.06 -8.72 12.80
CA LEU A 127 -6.99 -7.75 13.07
C LEU A 127 -7.51 -6.31 13.11
N LEU A 128 -8.39 -5.93 12.16
CA LEU A 128 -8.98 -4.59 12.11
C LEU A 128 -9.90 -4.35 13.31
N LYS A 129 -10.73 -5.32 13.71
CA LYS A 129 -11.55 -5.21 14.93
C LYS A 129 -10.69 -5.03 16.18
N THR A 130 -9.61 -5.80 16.32
CA THR A 130 -8.70 -5.70 17.47
C THR A 130 -7.97 -4.35 17.52
N SER A 131 -7.78 -3.67 16.38
CA SER A 131 -7.14 -2.35 16.37
C SER A 131 -7.98 -1.26 17.05
N GLY A 132 -9.30 -1.40 17.08
CA GLY A 132 -10.22 -0.38 17.60
C GLY A 132 -10.35 0.88 16.73
N VAL A 133 -9.59 1.00 15.64
CA VAL A 133 -9.56 2.19 14.78
C VAL A 133 -10.73 2.20 13.77
N PHE A 134 -11.26 1.04 13.44
CA PHE A 134 -12.34 0.89 12.47
C PHE A 134 -13.64 0.48 13.13
N THR A 135 -14.74 1.10 12.69
CA THR A 135 -16.09 0.63 12.98
C THR A 135 -16.41 -0.65 12.19
N ASP A 136 -17.39 -1.43 12.66
CA ASP A 136 -17.81 -2.65 11.95
C ASP A 136 -18.25 -2.36 10.51
N LYS A 137 -18.93 -1.24 10.27
CA LYS A 137 -19.37 -0.81 8.94
C LYS A 137 -18.21 -0.49 8.01
N GLU A 138 -17.17 0.19 8.51
CA GLU A 138 -15.97 0.48 7.72
C GLU A 138 -15.21 -0.81 7.38
N ILE A 139 -15.13 -1.75 8.32
CA ILE A 139 -14.49 -3.06 8.07
C ILE A 139 -15.26 -3.82 6.98
N GLU A 140 -16.59 -3.83 7.02
CA GLU A 140 -17.39 -4.46 5.96
C GLU A 140 -17.09 -3.84 4.59
N ILE A 141 -17.06 -2.52 4.49
CA ILE A 141 -16.76 -1.80 3.23
C ILE A 141 -15.36 -2.14 2.70
N LEU A 142 -14.35 -2.23 3.57
CA LEU A 142 -12.97 -2.57 3.17
C LEU A 142 -12.83 -4.00 2.65
N LEU A 143 -13.65 -4.91 3.17
CA LEU A 143 -13.60 -6.34 2.89
C LEU A 143 -14.54 -6.77 1.76
N LEU A 144 -15.29 -5.86 1.13
CA LEU A 144 -15.98 -6.12 -0.15
C LEU A 144 -14.93 -6.50 -1.21
#